data_AF-A0A382TEJ9-F1
#
_entry.id   AF-A0A382TEJ9-F1
#
_cell.length_a   1.000
_cell.length_b   1.000
_cell.length_c   1.000
_cell.angle_alpha   90.00
_cell.angle_beta   90.00
_cell.angle_gamma   90.00
#
_symmetry.space_group_name_H-M   'P 1'
#
loop_
_entity.id
_entity.type
_entity.pdbx_description
1 polymer ?
#
loop_
_entity_poly.entity_id
_entity_poly.type
_entity_poly.pdbx_seq_one_letter_code
_entity_poly.pdbx_strand_id
1 'polypeptide(L)'
;MEEIKLYHYTSISHLIEIFRTGKLNISQTDKMLKVKKPGLWFSTNSEWEYSAFKRFNDGKKEFDLNKPEEFEKYIGCARLVTNLDSRFVTYAKYKYKSKAHPLVWEKMGEVGRSKGSNPDEWYATFSPLNIDNLDIEVYDNGKWYNLKKEDGELDTELFNKNLEKTFIYKKGKELESK
;
A
#
# COMPACT_ATOMS: atom_id res chain seq x y z
N MET A 1 -13.30 19.45 -14.23
CA MET A 1 -12.88 19.14 -12.85
C MET A 1 -11.62 18.33 -12.98
N GLU A 2 -10.59 18.64 -12.18
CA GLU A 2 -9.40 17.82 -12.10
C GLU A 2 -9.78 16.44 -11.54
N GLU A 3 -9.25 15.38 -12.15
CA GLU A 3 -9.53 14.01 -11.70
C GLU A 3 -8.82 13.76 -10.36
N ILE A 4 -9.57 13.37 -9.33
CA ILE A 4 -9.00 13.04 -8.03
C ILE A 4 -8.32 11.68 -8.13
N LYS A 5 -6.99 11.63 -7.91
CA LYS A 5 -6.24 10.38 -7.86
C LYS A 5 -6.31 9.73 -6.49
N LEU A 6 -6.27 8.40 -6.50
CA LEU A 6 -6.26 7.53 -5.34
C LEU A 6 -5.04 6.61 -5.39
N TYR A 7 -4.37 6.47 -4.26
CA TYR A 7 -3.11 5.76 -4.10
C TYR A 7 -3.26 4.57 -3.13
N HIS A 8 -2.88 3.39 -3.57
CA HIS A 8 -2.73 2.20 -2.72
C HIS A 8 -1.25 1.90 -2.52
N TYR A 9 -0.75 2.15 -1.33
CA TYR A 9 0.65 1.93 -0.97
C TYR A 9 0.91 0.47 -0.58
N THR A 10 1.97 -0.11 -1.13
CA THR A 10 2.33 -1.52 -0.93
C THR A 10 3.85 -1.72 -1.00
N SER A 11 4.30 -2.96 -0.81
CA SER A 11 5.72 -3.29 -0.99
C SER A 11 5.96 -4.02 -2.31
N ILE A 12 7.19 -3.98 -2.81
CA ILE A 12 7.56 -4.69 -4.05
C ILE A 12 7.27 -6.19 -3.90
N SER A 13 7.53 -6.78 -2.73
CA SER A 13 7.22 -8.20 -2.49
C SER A 13 5.73 -8.53 -2.65
N HIS A 14 4.82 -7.62 -2.28
CA HIS A 14 3.38 -7.79 -2.50
C HIS A 14 3.00 -7.47 -3.95
N LEU A 15 3.71 -6.56 -4.61
CA LEU A 15 3.48 -6.25 -6.01
C LEU A 15 3.72 -7.48 -6.92
N ILE A 16 4.70 -8.33 -6.61
CA ILE A 16 4.90 -9.63 -7.28
C ILE A 16 3.63 -10.50 -7.21
N GLU A 17 3.00 -10.57 -6.04
CA GLU A 17 1.76 -11.34 -5.86
C GLU A 17 0.58 -10.73 -6.60
N ILE A 18 0.50 -9.39 -6.65
CA ILE A 18 -0.52 -8.67 -7.40
C ILE A 18 -0.35 -8.95 -8.90
N PHE A 19 0.88 -8.92 -9.44
CA PHE A 19 1.15 -9.31 -10.81
C PHE A 19 0.76 -10.77 -11.08
N ARG A 20 1.13 -11.68 -10.19
CA ARG A 20 0.81 -13.12 -10.33
C ARG A 20 -0.69 -13.39 -10.38
N THR A 21 -1.47 -12.66 -9.58
CA THR A 21 -2.93 -12.85 -9.49
C THR A 21 -3.73 -11.95 -10.44
N GLY A 22 -3.07 -10.96 -11.06
CA GLY A 22 -3.69 -9.91 -11.86
C GLY A 22 -4.64 -9.00 -11.07
N LYS A 23 -4.64 -9.07 -9.73
CA LYS A 23 -5.66 -8.43 -8.90
C LYS A 23 -5.11 -7.82 -7.63
N LEU A 24 -5.55 -6.60 -7.36
CA LEU A 24 -5.41 -5.98 -6.06
C LEU A 24 -6.58 -6.41 -5.17
N ASN A 25 -6.27 -7.20 -4.14
CA ASN A 25 -7.27 -7.87 -3.31
C ASN A 25 -7.70 -7.04 -2.08
N ILE A 26 -8.94 -7.27 -1.63
CA ILE A 26 -9.49 -6.69 -0.39
C ILE A 26 -8.65 -7.01 0.85
N SER A 27 -8.70 -6.10 1.84
CA SER A 27 -7.93 -6.15 3.08
C SER A 27 -8.10 -7.47 3.83
N GLN A 28 -6.97 -8.12 4.10
CA GLN A 28 -6.92 -9.31 4.96
C GLN A 28 -7.13 -8.94 6.43
N THR A 29 -6.65 -7.79 6.87
CA THR A 29 -6.87 -7.27 8.23
C THR A 29 -8.36 -7.12 8.51
N ASP A 30 -9.12 -6.56 7.58
CA ASP A 30 -10.57 -6.42 7.73
C ASP A 30 -11.27 -7.78 7.84
N LYS A 31 -10.82 -8.78 7.07
CA LYS A 31 -11.32 -10.17 7.18
C LYS A 31 -11.02 -10.78 8.54
N MET A 32 -9.79 -10.61 9.04
CA MET A 32 -9.39 -11.09 10.38
C MET A 32 -10.21 -10.43 11.49
N LEU A 33 -10.53 -9.14 11.32
CA LEU A 33 -11.41 -8.37 12.20
C LEU A 33 -12.90 -8.68 11.99
N LYS A 34 -13.23 -9.68 11.15
CA LYS A 34 -14.60 -10.14 10.86
C LYS A 34 -15.50 -9.03 10.32
N VAL A 35 -14.94 -8.06 9.60
CA VAL A 35 -15.72 -7.04 8.89
C VAL A 35 -16.50 -7.73 7.77
N LYS A 36 -17.82 -7.52 7.74
CA LYS A 36 -18.72 -8.20 6.80
C LYS A 36 -18.45 -7.85 5.33
N LYS A 37 -18.04 -6.60 5.06
CA LYS A 37 -17.54 -6.17 3.75
C LYS A 37 -16.17 -5.52 3.91
N PRO A 38 -15.09 -6.32 3.83
CA PRO A 38 -13.72 -5.83 3.87
C PRO A 38 -13.45 -4.78 2.80
N GLY A 39 -12.77 -3.70 3.16
CA GLY A 39 -12.34 -2.66 2.22
C GLY A 39 -11.06 -3.05 1.50
N LEU A 40 -10.91 -2.59 0.27
CA LEU A 40 -9.63 -2.35 -0.37
C LEU A 40 -9.36 -0.85 -0.28
N TRP A 41 -8.28 -0.49 0.42
CA TRP A 41 -8.02 0.86 0.90
C TRP A 41 -7.12 1.67 -0.03
N PHE A 42 -7.44 2.95 -0.16
CA PHE A 42 -6.70 3.95 -0.90
C PHE A 42 -6.67 5.26 -0.12
N SER A 43 -5.74 6.14 -0.46
CA SER A 43 -5.64 7.51 0.08
C SER A 43 -5.56 8.52 -1.06
N THR A 44 -6.05 9.74 -0.85
CA THR A 44 -5.76 10.88 -1.76
C THR A 44 -4.38 11.48 -1.52
N ASN A 45 -3.68 11.07 -0.45
CA ASN A 45 -2.33 11.53 -0.17
C ASN A 45 -1.38 11.02 -1.25
N SER A 46 -0.78 11.92 -2.03
CA SER A 46 0.16 11.60 -3.12
C SER A 46 1.61 11.46 -2.66
N GLU A 47 1.93 11.76 -1.41
CA GLU A 47 3.29 11.64 -0.89
C GLU A 47 3.47 10.28 -0.22
N TRP A 48 2.69 10.03 0.83
CA TRP A 48 2.70 8.78 1.58
C TRP A 48 1.52 8.69 2.55
N GLU A 49 0.92 7.50 2.66
CA GLU A 49 -0.12 7.21 3.65
C GLU A 49 0.49 6.54 4.89
N TYR A 50 0.62 7.27 6.00
CA TYR A 50 1.22 6.78 7.24
C TYR A 50 0.45 5.62 7.92
N SER A 51 -0.79 5.33 7.49
CA SER A 51 -1.51 4.14 7.98
C SER A 51 -1.17 2.89 7.18
N ALA A 52 -0.48 3.02 6.04
CA ALA A 52 0.02 1.90 5.23
C ALA A 52 1.30 1.26 5.81
N PHE A 53 1.59 1.49 7.10
CA PHE A 53 2.76 0.95 7.78
C PHE A 53 2.78 -0.58 7.77
N LYS A 54 3.99 -1.14 7.92
CA LYS A 54 4.18 -2.59 8.08
C LYS A 54 5.05 -2.89 9.28
N ARG A 55 4.59 -3.83 10.10
CA ARG A 55 5.42 -4.42 11.15
C ARG A 55 6.54 -5.22 10.50
N PHE A 56 7.77 -4.91 10.83
CA PHE A 56 8.96 -5.58 10.32
C PHE A 56 9.83 -6.06 11.48
N ASN A 57 10.45 -7.22 11.30
CA ASN A 57 11.42 -7.78 12.22
C ASN A 57 12.73 -7.98 11.47
N ASP A 58 13.80 -7.34 11.93
CA ASP A 58 15.13 -7.41 11.31
C ASP A 58 16.00 -8.56 11.85
N GLY A 59 15.41 -9.46 12.64
CA GLY A 59 16.10 -10.55 13.35
C GLY A 59 16.58 -10.16 14.75
N LYS A 60 16.63 -8.86 15.08
CA LYS A 60 17.06 -8.35 16.40
C LYS A 60 15.91 -7.65 17.13
N LYS A 61 15.08 -6.90 16.41
CA LYS A 61 13.95 -6.15 16.98
C LYS A 61 12.79 -6.07 16.00
N GLU A 62 11.61 -5.87 16.58
CA GLU A 62 10.39 -5.58 15.84
C GLU A 62 10.10 -4.08 15.87
N PHE A 63 9.76 -3.51 14.72
CA PHE A 63 9.42 -2.09 14.58
C PHE A 63 8.49 -1.87 13.39
N ASP A 64 7.83 -0.72 13.35
CA ASP A 64 6.98 -0.33 12.21
C ASP A 64 7.83 0.41 11.17
N LEU A 65 7.74 -0.04 9.91
CA LEU A 65 8.13 0.75 8.75
C LEU A 65 6.97 1.71 8.47
N ASN A 66 7.20 3.01 8.55
CA ASN A 66 6.15 4.02 8.43
C ASN A 66 6.50 5.16 7.46
N LYS A 67 7.59 5.01 6.70
CA LYS A 67 8.02 5.96 5.67
C LYS A 67 8.37 5.24 4.36
N PRO A 68 8.23 5.90 3.20
CA PRO A 68 8.55 5.28 1.92
C PRO A 68 10.03 4.90 1.79
N GLU A 69 10.95 5.68 2.39
CA GLU A 69 12.40 5.35 2.41
C GLU A 69 12.68 4.07 3.21
N GLU A 70 11.94 3.87 4.30
CA GLU A 70 12.02 2.64 5.09
C GLU A 70 11.47 1.46 4.27
N PHE A 71 10.34 1.64 3.59
CA PHE A 71 9.84 0.60 2.70
C PHE A 71 10.87 0.25 1.61
N GLU A 72 11.40 1.25 0.90
CA GLU A 72 12.40 1.09 -0.16
C GLU A 72 13.61 0.27 0.33
N LYS A 73 14.14 0.63 1.51
CA LYS A 73 15.29 -0.03 2.12
C LYS A 73 15.02 -1.48 2.53
N TYR A 74 13.89 -1.75 3.16
CA TYR A 74 13.65 -3.04 3.84
C TYR A 74 12.87 -4.05 2.99
N ILE A 75 11.88 -3.60 2.21
CA ILE A 75 10.90 -4.46 1.53
C ILE A 75 10.52 -4.01 0.11
N GLY A 76 11.15 -2.94 -0.37
CA GLY A 76 10.79 -2.22 -1.60
C GLY A 76 9.47 -1.46 -1.41
N CYS A 77 9.34 -0.31 -2.06
CA CYS A 77 8.15 0.53 -1.95
C CYS A 77 7.49 0.72 -3.32
N ALA A 78 6.20 0.45 -3.41
CA ALA A 78 5.41 0.63 -4.61
C ALA A 78 4.02 1.16 -4.28
N ARG A 79 3.34 1.70 -5.28
CA ARG A 79 1.92 2.05 -5.17
C ARG A 79 1.16 1.77 -6.45
N LEU A 80 -0.14 1.54 -6.30
CA LEU A 80 -1.07 1.47 -7.42
C LEU A 80 -1.92 2.74 -7.42
N VAL A 81 -2.10 3.33 -8.59
CA VAL A 81 -2.78 4.61 -8.77
C VAL A 81 -4.02 4.40 -9.65
N THR A 82 -5.10 5.08 -9.29
CA THR A 82 -6.34 5.08 -10.05
C THR A 82 -7.10 6.38 -9.85
N ASN A 83 -8.10 6.62 -10.69
CA ASN A 83 -8.99 7.75 -10.54
C ASN A 83 -10.15 7.42 -9.60
N LEU A 84 -10.56 8.41 -8.81
CA LEU A 84 -11.77 8.32 -8.01
C LEU A 84 -12.98 8.19 -8.93
N ASP A 85 -13.77 7.14 -8.69
CA ASP A 85 -15.06 6.92 -9.34
C ASP A 85 -16.12 6.42 -8.35
N SER A 86 -17.30 6.11 -8.89
CA SER A 86 -18.48 5.66 -8.12
C SER A 86 -18.30 4.39 -7.27
N ARG A 87 -17.28 3.57 -7.54
CA ARG A 87 -16.98 2.35 -6.79
C ARG A 87 -16.42 2.65 -5.40
N PHE A 88 -15.78 3.80 -5.24
CA PHE A 88 -15.12 4.20 -4.01
C PHE A 88 -16.07 4.90 -3.05
N VAL A 89 -15.78 4.73 -1.76
CA VAL A 89 -16.51 5.37 -0.67
C VAL A 89 -15.51 5.99 0.29
N THR A 90 -15.80 7.19 0.77
CA THR A 90 -14.99 7.82 1.81
C THR A 90 -15.02 6.97 3.08
N TYR A 91 -14.00 7.12 3.92
CA TYR A 91 -13.96 6.46 5.23
C TYR A 91 -15.17 6.80 6.13
N ALA A 92 -15.67 8.04 6.06
CA ALA A 92 -16.91 8.43 6.73
C ALA A 92 -18.15 7.63 6.27
N LYS A 93 -18.20 7.22 4.99
CA LYS A 93 -19.26 6.36 4.43
C LYS A 93 -18.95 4.87 4.64
N TYR A 94 -17.67 4.50 4.72
CA TYR A 94 -17.23 3.13 4.92
C TYR A 94 -17.85 2.52 6.17
N LYS A 95 -17.86 3.22 7.32
CA LYS A 95 -18.41 2.68 8.58
C LYS A 95 -19.84 2.16 8.46
N TYR A 96 -20.67 2.78 7.62
CA TYR A 96 -22.04 2.35 7.37
C TYR A 96 -22.11 1.22 6.34
N LYS A 97 -21.32 1.31 5.27
CA LYS A 97 -21.37 0.35 4.15
C LYS A 97 -20.66 -0.97 4.46
N SER A 98 -19.57 -0.94 5.23
CA SER A 98 -18.76 -2.11 5.58
C SER A 98 -19.47 -3.06 6.56
N LYS A 99 -20.43 -2.51 7.32
CA LYS A 99 -21.07 -3.17 8.47
C LYS A 99 -20.03 -3.66 9.49
N ALA A 100 -18.90 -2.96 9.58
CA ALA A 100 -17.92 -3.17 10.65
C ALA A 100 -18.54 -2.82 12.01
N HIS A 101 -18.09 -3.49 13.06
CA HIS A 101 -18.47 -3.11 14.42
C HIS A 101 -17.97 -1.67 14.71
N PRO A 102 -18.74 -0.82 15.43
CA PRO A 102 -18.35 0.55 15.72
C PRO A 102 -16.92 0.72 16.23
N LEU A 103 -16.55 -0.10 17.21
CA LEU A 103 -15.19 -0.12 17.79
C LEU A 103 -14.08 -0.40 16.76
N VAL A 104 -14.35 -1.20 15.72
CA VAL A 104 -13.33 -1.53 14.70
C VAL A 104 -13.02 -0.31 13.84
N TRP A 105 -14.05 0.39 13.36
CA TRP A 105 -13.80 1.57 12.53
C TRP A 105 -13.21 2.69 13.38
N GLU A 106 -13.74 2.96 14.58
CA GLU A 106 -13.18 3.99 15.48
C GLU A 106 -11.70 3.74 15.76
N LYS A 107 -11.34 2.51 16.13
CA LYS A 107 -9.95 2.15 16.43
C LYS A 107 -9.05 2.27 15.21
N MET A 108 -9.53 1.90 14.03
CA MET A 108 -8.77 2.06 12.79
C MET A 108 -8.42 3.54 12.55
N GLY A 109 -9.38 4.44 12.73
CA GLY A 109 -9.17 5.88 12.56
C GLY A 109 -8.24 6.46 13.62
N GLU A 110 -8.36 6.01 14.88
CA GLU A 110 -7.44 6.38 15.96
C GLU A 110 -6.01 5.95 15.67
N VAL A 111 -5.81 4.69 15.25
CA VAL A 111 -4.48 4.16 14.93
C VAL A 111 -3.89 4.95 13.77
N GLY A 112 -4.64 5.17 12.69
CA GLY A 112 -4.16 5.99 11.57
C GLY A 112 -3.72 7.39 12.01
N ARG A 113 -4.58 8.10 12.77
CA ARG A 113 -4.23 9.43 13.31
C ARG A 113 -2.99 9.41 14.19
N SER A 114 -2.83 8.39 15.05
CA SER A 114 -1.65 8.24 15.90
C SER A 114 -0.35 8.01 15.10
N LYS A 115 -0.45 7.51 13.87
CA LYS A 115 0.68 7.34 12.94
C LYS A 115 0.94 8.58 12.08
N GLY A 116 0.09 9.60 12.14
CA GLY A 116 0.18 10.82 11.33
C GLY A 116 -0.71 10.83 10.09
N SER A 117 -1.63 9.87 9.96
CA SER A 117 -2.55 9.80 8.81
C SER A 117 -3.73 10.73 8.97
N ASN A 118 -4.32 11.15 7.85
CA ASN A 118 -5.60 11.85 7.82
C ASN A 118 -6.71 10.93 7.27
N PRO A 119 -7.60 10.37 8.11
CA PRO A 119 -8.67 9.49 7.63
C PRO A 119 -9.69 10.13 6.68
N ASP A 120 -9.73 11.46 6.55
CA ASP A 120 -10.58 12.12 5.56
C ASP A 120 -10.05 11.95 4.12
N GLU A 121 -8.77 11.60 3.98
CA GLU A 121 -8.14 11.25 2.71
C GLU A 121 -8.41 9.79 2.30
N TRP A 122 -8.99 8.99 3.19
CA TRP A 122 -9.15 7.55 2.97
C TRP A 122 -10.40 7.22 2.16
N TYR A 123 -10.20 6.37 1.17
CA TYR A 123 -11.23 5.79 0.34
C TYR A 123 -11.14 4.27 0.38
N ALA A 124 -12.28 3.60 0.23
CA ALA A 124 -12.35 2.16 0.11
C ALA A 124 -13.26 1.74 -1.04
N THR A 125 -12.92 0.64 -1.68
CA THR A 125 -13.84 -0.16 -2.50
C THR A 125 -14.08 -1.51 -1.82
N PHE A 126 -15.21 -2.16 -2.09
CA PHE A 126 -15.55 -3.47 -1.52
C PHE A 126 -15.32 -4.63 -2.50
N SER A 127 -14.59 -4.37 -3.58
CA SER A 127 -14.31 -5.35 -4.64
C SER A 127 -12.85 -5.27 -5.04
N PRO A 128 -12.21 -6.41 -5.37
CA PRO A 128 -10.87 -6.40 -5.95
C PRO A 128 -10.83 -5.57 -7.23
N LEU A 129 -9.68 -4.99 -7.54
CA LEU A 129 -9.44 -4.29 -8.80
C LEU A 129 -8.49 -5.09 -9.68
N ASN A 130 -8.76 -5.12 -10.99
CA ASN A 130 -7.81 -5.64 -11.95
C ASN A 130 -6.63 -4.67 -12.08
N ILE A 131 -5.41 -5.21 -12.03
CA ILE A 131 -4.18 -4.45 -12.17
C ILE A 131 -4.07 -3.72 -13.51
N ASP A 132 -4.70 -4.24 -14.57
CA ASP A 132 -4.66 -3.62 -15.91
C ASP A 132 -5.24 -2.21 -15.93
N ASN A 133 -6.15 -1.90 -14.99
CA ASN A 133 -6.81 -0.61 -14.85
C ASN A 133 -6.10 0.34 -13.89
N LEU A 134 -4.89 -0.02 -13.45
CA LEU A 134 -4.12 0.74 -12.47
C LEU A 134 -2.79 1.15 -13.08
N ASP A 135 -2.38 2.39 -12.79
CA ASP A 135 -0.99 2.76 -12.95
C ASP A 135 -0.21 2.20 -11.76
N ILE A 136 1.07 1.92 -11.97
CA ILE A 136 1.93 1.33 -10.97
C ILE A 136 3.16 2.21 -10.88
N GLU A 137 3.49 2.64 -9.68
CA GLU A 137 4.67 3.44 -9.42
C GLU A 137 5.56 2.78 -8.37
N VAL A 138 6.87 2.97 -8.50
CA VAL A 138 7.89 2.48 -7.58
C VAL A 138 8.62 3.67 -6.99
N TYR A 139 8.89 3.62 -5.68
CA TYR A 139 9.71 4.63 -5.01
C TYR A 139 11.19 4.30 -5.22
N ASP A 140 11.95 5.24 -5.75
CA ASP A 140 13.41 5.13 -5.88
C ASP A 140 14.03 6.47 -5.49
N ASN A 141 14.90 6.46 -4.47
CA ASN A 141 15.71 7.62 -4.08
C ASN A 141 14.90 8.91 -3.87
N GLY A 142 13.78 8.83 -3.14
CA GLY A 142 12.99 10.01 -2.76
C GLY A 142 11.91 10.41 -3.76
N LYS A 143 11.69 9.63 -4.83
CA LYS A 143 10.72 9.97 -5.88
C LYS A 143 9.92 8.75 -6.34
N TRP A 144 8.69 9.00 -6.78
CA TRP A 144 7.82 8.01 -7.44
C TRP A 144 8.07 8.00 -8.94
N TYR A 145 8.29 6.81 -9.50
CA TYR A 145 8.48 6.59 -10.93
C TYR A 145 7.44 5.62 -11.47
N ASN A 146 6.86 5.93 -12.62
CA ASN A 146 5.97 5.00 -13.32
C ASN A 146 6.75 3.74 -13.72
N LEU A 147 6.14 2.60 -13.41
CA LEU A 147 6.68 1.29 -13.76
C LEU A 147 6.31 0.88 -15.19
N LYS A 148 5.34 1.55 -15.80
CA LYS A 148 5.07 1.46 -17.24
C LYS A 148 5.81 2.58 -17.94
N LYS A 149 6.60 2.22 -18.95
CA LYS A 149 7.26 3.14 -19.87
C LYS A 149 6.23 3.77 -20.82
N GLU A 150 6.66 4.79 -21.57
CA GLU A 150 5.79 5.50 -22.54
C GLU A 150 5.27 4.58 -23.66
N ASP A 151 6.01 3.54 -24.00
CA ASP A 151 5.64 2.50 -24.97
C ASP A 151 4.69 1.43 -24.39
N GLY A 152 4.36 1.52 -23.10
CA GLY A 152 3.51 0.58 -22.37
C GLY A 152 4.25 -0.65 -21.83
N GLU A 153 5.55 -0.81 -22.10
CA GLU A 153 6.33 -1.89 -21.53
C GLU A 153 6.61 -1.68 -20.04
N LEU A 154 6.75 -2.79 -19.30
CA LEU A 154 7.14 -2.73 -17.90
C LEU A 154 8.63 -2.37 -17.81
N ASP A 155 8.96 -1.38 -16.98
CA ASP A 155 10.34 -1.07 -16.62
C ASP A 155 10.89 -2.13 -15.65
N THR A 156 11.33 -3.23 -16.24
CA THR A 156 11.92 -4.35 -15.50
C THR A 156 13.25 -3.96 -14.83
N GLU A 157 13.97 -2.98 -15.35
CA GLU A 157 15.22 -2.52 -14.74
C GLU A 157 14.93 -1.79 -13.42
N LEU A 158 14.00 -0.83 -13.44
CA LEU A 158 13.53 -0.14 -12.24
C LEU A 158 12.95 -1.13 -11.21
N PHE A 159 12.16 -2.10 -11.67
CA PHE A 159 11.59 -3.14 -10.82
C PHE A 159 12.68 -3.99 -10.15
N ASN A 160 13.59 -4.56 -10.94
CA ASN A 160 14.63 -5.47 -10.45
C ASN A 160 15.62 -4.75 -9.53
N LYS A 161 16.03 -3.51 -9.88
CA LYS A 161 16.87 -2.67 -9.02
C LYS A 161 16.25 -2.51 -7.63
N ASN A 162 14.95 -2.22 -7.54
CA ASN A 162 14.26 -2.03 -6.26
C ASN A 162 14.03 -3.35 -5.52
N LEU A 163 13.81 -4.45 -6.24
CA LEU A 163 13.74 -5.79 -5.65
C LEU A 163 15.09 -6.22 -5.05
N GLU A 164 16.21 -5.96 -5.73
CA GLU A 164 17.56 -6.30 -5.29
C GLU A 164 17.96 -5.60 -3.98
N LYS A 165 17.58 -4.33 -3.79
CA LYS A 165 17.78 -3.60 -2.53
C LYS A 165 17.28 -4.38 -1.32
N THR A 166 16.13 -5.06 -1.47
CA THR A 166 15.52 -5.86 -0.40
C THR A 166 16.36 -7.10 -0.04
N PHE A 167 17.05 -7.69 -1.02
CA PHE A 167 17.93 -8.85 -0.80
C PHE A 167 19.28 -8.47 -0.24
N ILE A 168 19.87 -7.37 -0.73
CA ILE A 168 21.15 -6.83 -0.22
C ILE A 168 21.01 -6.52 1.27
N TYR A 169 19.90 -5.90 1.68
CA TYR A 169 19.62 -5.68 3.09
C TYR A 169 19.63 -6.98 3.92
N LYS A 170 18.94 -8.03 3.44
CA LYS A 170 18.90 -9.33 4.12
C LYS A 170 20.28 -9.97 4.25
N LYS A 171 21.07 -10.00 3.16
CA LYS A 171 22.43 -10.58 3.17
C LYS A 171 23.39 -9.81 4.09
N GLY A 172 23.33 -8.48 4.09
CA GLY A 172 24.14 -7.66 5.00
C GLY A 172 23.89 -8.00 6.46
N LYS A 173 22.63 -8.28 6.84
CA LYS A 173 22.27 -8.70 8.20
C LYS A 173 22.77 -10.10 8.56
N GLU A 174 22.70 -11.05 7.64
CA GLU A 174 23.24 -12.39 7.86
C GLU A 174 24.75 -12.36 8.13
N LEU A 175 25.49 -11.50 7.42
CA LEU A 175 26.93 -11.32 7.61
C LEU A 175 27.28 -10.60 8.93
N GLU A 176 26.48 -9.63 9.38
CA GLU A 176 26.64 -8.95 10.70
C GLU A 176 26.28 -9.84 11.90
N SER A 177 25.63 -10.98 11.66
CA SER A 177 25.17 -11.92 12.70
C SER A 177 26.09 -13.12 12.91
N LYS A 178 27.18 -13.22 12.13
CA LYS A 178 28.26 -14.20 12.28
C LYS A 178 29.47 -13.57 12.94
#